data_AF-A0A381V619-F1
#
_entry.id   AF-A0A381V619-F1
#
_cell.length_a   1.000
_cell.length_b   1.000
_cell.length_c   1.000
_cell.angle_alpha   90.00
_cell.angle_beta   90.00
_cell.angle_gamma   90.00
#
_symmetry.space_group_name_H-M   'P 1'
#
loop_
_entity.id
_entity.type
_entity.pdbx_description
1 polymer ?
#
loop_
_entity_poly.entity_id
_entity_poly.type
_entity_poly.pdbx_seq_one_letter_code
_entity_poly.pdbx_strand_id
1 'polypeptide(L)'
;VVLELRGDHGPAFIASMGAIMPLAWQMGKATEEIAIRTSESIGGLLNATFGNAVEMIIAALAIWAVYQDPTVKDTMLLVVQASLIGSILGNLLLVMGLAFLWGGLHHATQKFSSRASQTNGSLLLLALVGLVVPTVYASTGNHPNVVELSHYTALLLLLV
;
A
#
# COMPACT_ATOMS: atom_id res chain seq x y z
N VAL A 1 -15.19 9.66 16.63
CA VAL A 1 -16.34 9.53 17.57
C VAL A 1 -16.79 10.85 18.20
N VAL A 2 -16.14 11.44 19.22
CA VAL A 2 -16.67 12.67 19.88
C VAL A 2 -16.74 13.89 18.94
N LEU A 3 -15.74 14.03 18.05
CA LEU A 3 -15.68 15.12 17.07
C LEU A 3 -16.71 14.95 15.93
N GLU A 4 -16.93 13.71 15.47
CA GLU A 4 -17.95 13.39 14.46
C GLU A 4 -19.36 13.58 14.99
N LEU A 5 -19.62 13.26 16.27
CA LEU A 5 -20.91 13.50 16.91
C LEU A 5 -21.23 15.00 17.05
N ARG A 6 -20.22 15.87 16.92
CA ARG A 6 -20.38 17.34 16.88
C ARG A 6 -20.55 17.90 15.46
N GLY A 7 -20.51 17.06 14.42
CA GLY A 7 -20.57 17.46 13.01
C GLY A 7 -19.28 18.05 12.47
N ASP A 8 -18.15 17.91 13.18
CA ASP A 8 -16.88 18.52 12.81
C ASP A 8 -15.91 17.48 12.21
N HIS A 9 -16.03 17.29 10.89
CA HIS A 9 -15.36 16.22 10.16
C HIS A 9 -13.86 16.46 9.93
N GLY A 10 -13.42 17.72 9.83
CA GLY A 10 -12.01 18.06 9.59
C GLY A 10 -11.09 17.65 10.75
N PRO A 11 -11.36 18.10 11.98
CA PRO A 11 -10.59 17.70 13.15
C PRO A 11 -10.66 16.19 13.43
N ALA A 12 -11.83 15.58 13.20
CA ALA A 12 -11.98 14.12 13.34
C ALA A 12 -11.06 13.36 12.38
N PHE A 13 -10.95 13.81 11.13
CA PHE A 13 -10.05 13.23 10.14
C PHE A 13 -8.58 13.33 10.56
N ILE A 14 -8.12 14.52 10.94
CA ILE A 14 -6.73 14.73 11.38
C ILE A 14 -6.40 13.93 12.65
N ALA A 15 -7.30 13.91 13.63
CA ALA A 15 -7.14 13.10 14.84
C ALA A 15 -7.04 11.61 14.52
N SER A 16 -7.83 11.12 13.56
CA SER A 16 -7.79 9.73 13.11
C SER A 16 -6.48 9.40 12.40
N MET A 17 -6.00 10.27 11.50
CA MET A 17 -4.67 10.12 10.89
C MET A 17 -3.56 10.06 11.95
N GLY A 18 -3.62 10.95 12.93
CA GLY A 18 -2.69 10.98 14.06
C GLY A 18 -2.70 9.69 14.88
N ALA A 19 -3.88 9.11 15.11
CA ALA A 19 -4.04 7.87 15.85
C ALA A 19 -3.57 6.63 15.06
N ILE A 20 -3.73 6.61 13.74
CA ILE A 20 -3.33 5.47 12.90
C ILE A 20 -1.80 5.31 12.88
N MET A 21 -1.02 6.39 12.86
CA MET A 21 0.45 6.33 12.81
C MET A 21 1.10 5.44 13.89
N PRO A 22 0.86 5.65 15.21
CA PRO A 22 1.44 4.80 16.24
C PRO A 22 0.88 3.38 16.23
N LEU A 23 -0.39 3.19 15.86
CA LEU A 23 -1.01 1.87 15.75
C LEU A 23 -0.36 1.05 14.62
N ALA A 24 -0.11 1.67 13.47
CA ALA A 24 0.58 1.07 12.34
C ALA A 24 2.00 0.62 12.74
N TRP A 25 2.72 1.48 13.47
CA TRP A 25 4.05 1.15 13.98
C TRP A 25 4.02 -0.05 14.95
N GLN A 26 3.08 -0.09 15.88
CA GLN A 26 2.93 -1.22 16.81
C GLN A 26 2.54 -2.52 16.09
N MET A 27 1.64 -2.44 15.11
CA MET A 27 1.23 -3.60 14.31
C MET A 27 2.39 -4.16 13.50
N GLY A 28 3.23 -3.30 12.91
CA GLY A 28 4.46 -3.72 12.23
C GLY A 28 5.42 -4.44 13.18
N LYS A 29 5.64 -3.88 14.37
CA LYS A 29 6.47 -4.51 15.42
C LYS A 29 5.93 -5.87 15.87
N ALA A 30 4.62 -5.96 16.11
CA ALA A 30 3.98 -7.22 16.46
C ALA A 30 4.12 -8.27 15.34
N THR A 31 3.99 -7.86 14.09
CA THR A 31 4.14 -8.74 12.92
C THR A 31 5.56 -9.29 12.82
N GLU A 32 6.57 -8.43 13.02
CA GLU A 32 7.98 -8.81 13.05
C GLU A 32 8.28 -9.82 14.16
N GLU A 33 7.79 -9.57 15.38
CA GLU A 33 7.95 -10.47 16.54
C GLU A 33 7.26 -11.83 16.38
N ILE A 34 6.12 -11.88 15.68
CA ILE A 34 5.46 -13.14 15.37
C ILE A 34 6.24 -13.86 14.27
N ALA A 35 6.65 -13.15 13.21
CA ALA A 35 7.36 -13.73 12.08
C ALA A 35 8.64 -14.45 12.49
N ILE A 36 9.43 -13.89 13.43
CA ILE A 36 10.65 -14.53 13.94
C ILE A 36 10.42 -15.84 14.71
N ARG A 37 9.18 -16.09 15.18
CA ARG A 37 8.80 -17.34 15.87
C ARG A 37 8.08 -18.33 14.96
N THR A 38 7.98 -18.02 13.67
CA THR A 38 7.36 -18.88 12.65
C THR A 38 8.39 -19.33 11.61
N SER A 39 7.99 -20.19 10.66
CA SER A 39 8.84 -20.54 9.52
C SER A 39 9.04 -19.35 8.58
N GLU A 40 10.11 -19.36 7.79
CA GLU A 40 10.41 -18.29 6.82
C GLU A 40 9.24 -18.01 5.86
N SER A 41 8.57 -19.05 5.37
CA SER A 41 7.40 -18.92 4.49
C SER A 41 6.18 -18.31 5.20
N ILE A 42 5.89 -18.75 6.43
CA ILE A 42 4.75 -18.22 7.20
C ILE A 42 5.03 -16.78 7.64
N GLY A 43 6.25 -16.50 8.10
CA GLY A 43 6.69 -15.16 8.46
C GLY A 43 6.64 -14.20 7.28
N GLY A 44 7.04 -14.65 6.08
CA GLY A 44 6.88 -13.90 4.84
C GLY A 44 5.41 -13.58 4.52
N LEU A 45 4.51 -14.56 4.63
CA LEU A 45 3.07 -14.37 4.42
C LEU A 45 2.45 -13.40 5.44
N LEU A 46 2.83 -13.53 6.71
CA LEU A 46 2.38 -12.63 7.77
C LEU A 46 2.85 -11.20 7.52
N ASN A 47 4.11 -11.00 7.12
CA ASN A 47 4.63 -9.69 6.79
C ASN A 47 3.93 -9.09 5.56
N ALA A 48 3.67 -9.88 4.52
CA ALA A 48 2.94 -9.42 3.34
C ALA A 48 1.51 -8.96 3.69
N THR A 49 0.85 -9.67 4.61
CA THR A 49 -0.55 -9.41 5.00
C THR A 49 -0.67 -8.30 6.04
N PHE A 50 -0.03 -8.46 7.20
CA PHE A 50 -0.14 -7.52 8.32
C PHE A 50 0.81 -6.33 8.21
N GLY A 51 1.92 -6.45 7.49
CA GLY A 51 2.80 -5.32 7.20
C GLY A 51 2.14 -4.25 6.31
N ASN A 52 1.13 -4.64 5.52
CA ASN A 52 0.31 -3.73 4.69
C ASN A 52 -1.17 -3.71 5.14
N ALA A 53 -1.46 -4.12 6.38
CA ALA A 53 -2.85 -4.26 6.81
C ALA A 53 -3.57 -2.92 6.95
N VAL A 54 -2.85 -1.81 7.21
CA VAL A 54 -3.47 -0.48 7.29
C VAL A 54 -4.08 -0.11 5.93
N GLU A 55 -3.33 -0.31 4.86
CA GLU A 55 -3.77 -0.07 3.48
C GLU A 55 -4.97 -0.95 3.13
N MET A 56 -4.91 -2.25 3.46
CA MET A 56 -6.01 -3.18 3.21
C MET A 56 -7.27 -2.82 4.00
N ILE A 57 -7.14 -2.38 5.25
CA ILE A 57 -8.27 -1.94 6.08
C ILE A 57 -8.90 -0.67 5.49
N ILE A 58 -8.10 0.33 5.09
CA ILE A 58 -8.60 1.57 4.49
C ILE A 58 -9.31 1.27 3.17
N ALA A 59 -8.75 0.41 2.32
CA ALA A 59 -9.37 0.00 1.07
C ALA A 59 -10.71 -0.73 1.30
N ALA A 60 -10.76 -1.64 2.28
CA ALA A 60 -11.99 -2.33 2.65
C ALA A 60 -13.07 -1.36 3.19
N LEU A 61 -12.68 -0.39 4.01
CA LEU A 61 -13.60 0.64 4.52
C LEU A 61 -14.13 1.55 3.40
N ALA A 62 -13.28 1.89 2.41
CA ALA A 62 -13.69 2.66 1.25
C ALA A 62 -14.73 1.89 0.41
N ILE A 63 -14.50 0.59 0.16
CA ILE A 63 -15.46 -0.28 -0.54
C ILE A 63 -16.77 -0.41 0.26
N TRP A 64 -16.66 -0.56 1.58
CA TRP A 64 -17.83 -0.63 2.45
C TRP A 64 -18.64 0.67 2.46
N ALA A 65 -17.98 1.83 2.40
CA ALA A 65 -18.66 3.11 2.25
C ALA A 65 -19.43 3.21 0.92
N VAL A 66 -18.87 2.70 -0.18
CA VAL A 66 -19.58 2.61 -1.48
C VAL A 66 -20.78 1.67 -1.42
N TYR A 67 -20.69 0.58 -0.67
CA TYR A 67 -21.82 -0.33 -0.48
C TYR A 67 -22.99 0.35 0.26
N GLN A 68 -22.70 1.22 1.23
CA GLN A 68 -23.71 1.98 1.97
C GLN A 68 -24.28 3.16 1.18
N ASP A 69 -23.42 3.89 0.46
CA ASP A 69 -23.81 5.03 -0.37
C ASP A 69 -23.16 4.90 -1.76
N PRO A 70 -23.94 4.44 -2.77
CA PRO A 70 -23.44 4.32 -4.13
C PRO A 70 -23.01 5.65 -4.77
N THR A 71 -23.44 6.81 -4.23
CA THR A 71 -23.10 8.12 -4.79
C THR A 71 -21.64 8.48 -4.58
N VAL A 72 -20.96 7.90 -3.57
CA VAL A 72 -19.54 8.15 -3.29
C VAL A 72 -18.59 7.20 -4.03
N LYS A 73 -19.11 6.35 -4.92
CA LYS A 73 -18.33 5.32 -5.65
C LYS A 73 -17.07 5.88 -6.28
N ASP A 74 -17.20 6.88 -7.14
CA ASP A 74 -16.07 7.39 -7.91
C ASP A 74 -15.02 8.05 -7.02
N THR A 75 -15.46 8.74 -5.97
CA THR A 75 -14.57 9.35 -4.97
C THR A 75 -13.80 8.29 -4.19
N MET A 76 -14.48 7.25 -3.69
CA MET A 76 -13.82 6.21 -2.90
C MET A 76 -12.88 5.35 -3.75
N LEU A 77 -13.24 5.06 -5.01
CA LEU A 77 -12.34 4.39 -5.94
C LEU A 77 -11.06 5.21 -6.19
N LEU A 78 -11.20 6.53 -6.39
CA LEU A 78 -10.05 7.42 -6.53
C LEU A 78 -9.18 7.43 -5.27
N VAL A 79 -9.78 7.45 -4.07
CA VAL A 79 -9.05 7.39 -2.79
C VAL A 79 -8.23 6.10 -2.69
N VAL A 80 -8.83 4.94 -3.00
CA VAL A 80 -8.11 3.65 -2.97
C VAL A 80 -6.95 3.64 -3.97
N GLN A 81 -7.20 4.03 -5.22
CA GLN A 81 -6.17 4.08 -6.26
C GLN A 81 -5.01 5.01 -5.88
N ALA A 82 -5.33 6.22 -5.42
CA ALA A 82 -4.34 7.20 -4.97
C ALA A 82 -3.55 6.69 -3.75
N SER A 83 -4.21 6.00 -2.81
CA SER A 83 -3.54 5.44 -1.63
C SER A 83 -2.55 4.31 -1.97
N LEU A 84 -2.90 3.44 -2.93
CA LEU A 84 -2.03 2.36 -3.38
C LEU A 84 -0.78 2.90 -4.10
N ILE A 85 -0.97 3.87 -5.00
CA ILE A 85 0.15 4.57 -5.66
C ILE A 85 1.00 5.31 -4.61
N GLY A 86 0.34 5.97 -3.65
CA GLY A 86 0.99 6.66 -2.55
C GLY A 86 1.84 5.74 -1.68
N SER A 87 1.38 4.52 -1.38
CA SER A 87 2.14 3.53 -0.61
C SER A 87 3.39 3.06 -1.37
N ILE A 88 3.26 2.81 -2.69
CA ILE A 88 4.42 2.48 -3.55
C ILE A 88 5.45 3.60 -3.54
N LEU A 89 5.04 4.84 -3.81
CA LEU A 89 5.94 6.00 -3.81
C LEU A 89 6.52 6.27 -2.41
N GLY A 90 5.72 6.09 -1.37
CA GLY A 90 6.12 6.22 0.03
C GLY A 90 7.26 5.28 0.37
N ASN A 91 7.15 4.00 0.01
CA ASN A 91 8.20 3.02 0.28
C ASN A 91 9.45 3.25 -0.58
N LEU A 92 9.27 3.54 -1.88
CA LEU A 92 10.39 3.65 -2.83
C LEU A 92 11.16 4.96 -2.71
N LEU A 93 10.50 6.07 -2.43
CA LEU A 93 11.13 7.40 -2.42
C LEU A 93 11.27 7.94 -1.01
N LEU A 94 10.19 7.97 -0.23
CA LEU A 94 10.20 8.60 1.09
C LEU A 94 10.97 7.76 2.11
N VAL A 95 10.54 6.52 2.36
CA VAL A 95 11.18 5.65 3.36
C VAL A 95 12.60 5.31 2.95
N MET A 96 12.82 4.88 1.70
CA MET A 96 14.17 4.60 1.20
C MET A 96 15.07 5.85 1.23
N GLY A 97 14.56 7.01 0.80
CA GLY A 97 15.31 8.26 0.81
C GLY A 97 15.69 8.71 2.22
N LEU A 98 14.77 8.59 3.19
CA LEU A 98 15.06 8.87 4.59
C LEU A 98 16.07 7.88 5.18
N ALA A 99 16.00 6.60 4.80
CA ALA A 99 16.97 5.59 5.24
C ALA A 99 18.38 5.87 4.69
N PHE A 100 18.50 6.32 3.43
CA PHE A 100 19.77 6.74 2.83
C PHE A 100 20.29 8.02 3.46
N LEU A 101 19.43 9.02 3.69
CA LEU A 101 19.82 10.26 4.35
C LEU A 101 20.32 9.98 5.77
N TRP A 102 19.52 9.28 6.58
CA TRP A 102 19.89 8.96 7.96
C TRP A 102 21.15 8.10 8.05
N GLY A 103 21.25 7.08 7.21
CA GLY A 103 22.43 6.22 7.18
C GLY A 103 23.69 6.90 6.66
N GLY A 104 23.56 7.77 5.65
CA GLY A 104 24.64 8.57 5.08
C GLY A 104 25.17 9.66 6.01
N LEU A 105 24.35 10.18 6.92
CA LEU A 105 24.81 11.08 7.99
C LEU A 105 25.77 10.38 8.97
N HIS A 106 25.65 9.07 9.15
CA HIS A 106 26.46 8.29 10.09
C HIS A 106 27.59 7.48 9.42
N HIS A 107 27.47 7.20 8.12
CA HIS A 107 28.40 6.35 7.39
C HIS A 107 28.75 6.97 6.03
N ALA A 108 30.05 7.05 5.71
CA ALA A 108 30.52 7.57 4.42
C ALA A 108 30.07 6.73 3.22
N THR A 109 29.85 5.43 3.41
CA THR A 109 29.30 4.52 2.40
C THR A 109 28.37 3.50 3.06
N GLN A 110 27.29 3.13 2.37
CA GLN A 110 26.36 2.08 2.81
C GLN A 110 26.46 0.90 1.85
N LYS A 111 26.61 -0.31 2.39
CA LYS A 111 26.71 -1.54 1.58
C LYS A 111 25.34 -2.22 1.51
N PHE A 112 24.90 -2.51 0.29
CA PHE A 112 23.67 -3.26 0.01
C PHE A 112 24.02 -4.53 -0.78
N SER A 113 23.21 -5.57 -0.62
CA SER A 113 23.38 -6.80 -1.38
C SER A 113 22.96 -6.58 -2.84
N SER A 114 23.90 -6.67 -3.78
CA SER A 114 23.60 -6.53 -5.22
C SER A 114 22.60 -7.58 -5.70
N ARG A 115 22.66 -8.81 -5.16
CA ARG A 115 21.72 -9.88 -5.48
C ARG A 115 20.30 -9.52 -5.03
N ALA A 116 20.13 -9.11 -3.78
CA ALA A 116 18.81 -8.74 -3.25
C ALA A 116 18.24 -7.53 -3.97
N SER A 117 19.06 -6.51 -4.25
CA SER A 117 18.64 -5.33 -5.00
C SER A 117 18.20 -5.69 -6.42
N GLN A 118 18.89 -6.62 -7.09
CA GLN A 118 18.53 -7.04 -8.44
C GLN A 118 17.22 -7.83 -8.44
N THR A 119 17.06 -8.81 -7.54
CA THR A 119 15.82 -9.59 -7.41
C THR A 119 14.62 -8.69 -7.09
N ASN A 120 14.74 -7.82 -6.09
CA ASN A 120 13.66 -6.91 -5.71
C ASN A 120 13.35 -5.89 -6.82
N GLY A 121 14.38 -5.38 -7.51
CA GLY A 121 14.21 -4.46 -8.64
C GLY A 121 13.46 -5.11 -9.81
N SER A 122 13.77 -6.37 -10.14
CA SER A 122 13.07 -7.12 -11.18
C SER A 122 11.60 -7.38 -10.83
N LEU A 123 11.31 -7.78 -9.58
CA LEU A 123 9.94 -8.00 -9.11
C LEU A 123 9.13 -6.70 -9.09
N LEU A 124 9.73 -5.59 -8.65
CA LEU A 124 9.08 -4.26 -8.69
C LEU A 124 8.75 -3.83 -10.12
N LEU A 125 9.67 -4.05 -11.07
CA LEU A 125 9.43 -3.72 -12.47
C LEU A 125 8.28 -4.56 -13.04
N LEU A 126 8.22 -5.86 -12.72
CA LEU A 126 7.12 -6.72 -13.12
C LEU A 126 5.77 -6.25 -12.55
N ALA A 127 5.73 -5.91 -11.27
CA ALA A 127 4.53 -5.36 -10.63
C ALA A 127 4.07 -4.05 -11.27
N LEU A 128 5.01 -3.14 -11.57
CA LEU A 128 4.72 -1.86 -12.25
C LEU A 128 4.19 -2.07 -13.66
N VAL A 129 4.77 -2.99 -14.44
CA VAL A 129 4.25 -3.33 -15.79
C VAL A 129 2.82 -3.85 -15.69
N GLY A 130 2.54 -4.74 -14.73
CA GLY A 130 1.18 -5.22 -14.47
C GLY A 130 0.20 -4.08 -14.17
N LEU A 131 0.59 -3.10 -13.36
CA LEU A 131 -0.26 -1.93 -13.06
C LEU A 131 -0.46 -0.99 -14.26
N VAL A 132 0.58 -0.79 -15.08
CA VAL A 132 0.55 0.16 -16.21
C VAL A 132 -0.29 -0.36 -17.38
N VAL A 133 -0.31 -1.67 -17.63
CA VAL A 133 -1.01 -2.26 -18.79
C VAL A 133 -2.51 -1.90 -18.81
N PRO A 134 -3.31 -2.14 -17.75
CA PRO A 134 -4.71 -1.72 -17.72
C PRO A 134 -4.89 -0.21 -17.77
N THR A 135 -3.96 0.55 -17.18
CA THR A 135 -3.99 2.01 -17.15
C THR A 135 -3.85 2.63 -18.54
N VAL A 136 -2.86 2.16 -19.31
CA VAL A 136 -2.64 2.62 -20.69
C VAL A 136 -3.81 2.21 -21.58
N TYR A 137 -4.31 0.98 -21.41
CA TYR A 137 -5.50 0.51 -22.12
C TYR A 137 -6.70 1.43 -21.86
N ALA A 138 -6.98 1.79 -20.60
CA ALA A 138 -8.04 2.72 -20.25
C ALA A 138 -7.85 4.13 -20.84
N SER A 139 -6.60 4.58 -21.00
CA SER A 139 -6.30 5.92 -21.55
C SER A 139 -6.48 6.04 -23.06
N THR A 140 -6.52 4.92 -23.80
CA THR A 140 -6.53 4.90 -25.28
C THR A 140 -7.93 5.04 -25.87
N GLY A 141 -8.98 4.97 -25.05
CA GLY A 141 -10.36 5.11 -25.48
C GLY A 141 -11.35 4.52 -24.48
N ASN A 142 -12.64 4.59 -24.80
CA ASN A 142 -13.69 4.02 -23.96
C ASN A 142 -13.80 2.51 -24.22
N HIS A 143 -12.91 1.73 -23.59
CA HIS A 143 -12.87 0.29 -23.73
C HIS A 143 -13.74 -0.38 -22.64
N PRO A 144 -14.79 -1.15 -23.00
CA PRO A 144 -15.67 -1.78 -22.02
C PRO A 144 -14.95 -2.86 -21.17
N ASN A 145 -13.80 -3.36 -21.62
CA ASN A 145 -13.11 -4.51 -21.03
C ASN A 145 -11.98 -4.13 -20.06
N VAL A 146 -11.86 -2.85 -19.66
CA VAL A 146 -10.81 -2.38 -18.75
C VAL A 146 -10.87 -3.10 -17.39
N VAL A 147 -12.08 -3.32 -16.87
CA VAL A 147 -12.29 -4.02 -15.59
C VAL A 147 -11.88 -5.49 -15.70
N GLU A 148 -12.24 -6.15 -16.81
CA GLU A 148 -11.88 -7.55 -17.05
C GLU A 148 -10.36 -7.72 -17.14
N LEU A 149 -9.69 -6.85 -17.89
CA LEU A 149 -8.23 -6.82 -17.99
C LEU A 149 -7.57 -6.55 -16.63
N SER A 150 -8.14 -5.64 -15.83
CA SER A 150 -7.65 -5.35 -14.47
C SER A 150 -7.76 -6.57 -13.56
N HIS A 151 -8.84 -7.34 -13.64
CA HIS A 151 -9.01 -8.60 -12.87
C HIS A 151 -8.00 -9.67 -13.28
N TYR A 152 -7.79 -9.91 -14.58
CA TYR A 152 -6.76 -10.86 -15.03
C TYR A 152 -5.37 -10.44 -14.57
N THR A 153 -5.08 -9.15 -14.64
CA THR A 153 -3.77 -8.64 -14.21
C THR A 153 -3.57 -8.79 -12.70
N ALA A 154 -4.60 -8.52 -11.89
CA ALA A 154 -4.56 -8.74 -10.45
C ALA A 154 -4.36 -10.22 -10.07
N LEU A 155 -5.05 -11.14 -10.76
CA LEU A 155 -4.88 -12.58 -10.54
C LEU A 155 -3.48 -13.06 -10.92
N LEU A 156 -2.93 -12.56 -12.04
CA LEU A 156 -1.58 -12.87 -12.46
C LEU A 156 -0.56 -12.39 -11.42
N LEU A 157 -0.67 -11.13 -10.98
CA LEU A 157 0.22 -10.56 -9.96
C LEU A 157 0.12 -11.24 -8.59
N LEU A 158 -1.01 -11.84 -8.25
CA LEU A 158 -1.19 -12.58 -7.00
C LEU A 158 -0.57 -13.99 -7.06
N LEU A 159 -0.46 -14.55 -8.26
CA LEU A 159 0.09 -15.90 -8.48
C LEU A 159 1.62 -15.90 -8.60
N VAL A 160 2.20 -14.79 -9.06
CA VAL A 160 3.65 -14.58 -9.24
C VAL A 160 4.31 -14.13 -7.94
#